data_AF-A0A1L0BK81-F1
#
_entry.id   AF-A0A1L0BK81-F1
#
_cell.length_a   1.000
_cell.length_b   1.000
_cell.length_c   1.000
_cell.angle_alpha   90.00
_cell.angle_beta   90.00
_cell.angle_gamma   90.00
#
_symmetry.space_group_name_H-M   'P 1'
#
loop_
_entity.id
_entity.type
_entity.pdbx_description
1 polymer ?
#
loop_
_entity_poly.entity_id
_entity_poly.type
_entity_poly.pdbx_seq_one_letter_code
_entity_poly.pdbx_strand_id
1 'polypeptide(L)'
;MTVSYKGLDCLADKETAAFMMYHKESQAKVAWMDQPHYGKVTVYFGVATIFLALLKHVWFRYTDRRYASGHRSPSGLLPSLLYVITGYCRFFGYIPTPKFLVKVFSFPSSIGNLLFAISTSVYLLCYCLIPHFWYRACRGFGSPPLAVRAGIMSTALTPFIFVLAGKSNTISMLTGIGYEKLNWLHQFVSLASCVLAIIHTIPFIQQALAEGGTSNLANAFTDNIYINGIPPLVL
;
A
#
# COMPACT_ATOMS: atom_id res chain seq x y z
N MET A 1 -34.15 4.56 1.43
CA MET A 1 -34.04 6.01 1.69
C MET A 1 -32.99 6.53 0.75
N THR A 2 -33.35 7.38 -0.21
CA THR A 2 -32.39 7.98 -1.13
C THR A 2 -31.46 8.91 -0.33
N VAL A 3 -30.16 8.86 -0.61
CA VAL A 3 -29.22 9.81 0.01
C VAL A 3 -29.60 11.19 -0.48
N SER A 4 -29.97 12.06 0.46
CA SER A 4 -30.21 13.48 0.18
C SER A 4 -29.06 14.33 0.72
N TYR A 5 -28.62 15.31 -0.06
CA TYR A 5 -27.59 16.26 0.34
C TYR A 5 -28.14 17.68 0.28
N LYS A 6 -28.24 18.33 1.45
CA LYS A 6 -28.80 19.70 1.58
C LYS A 6 -30.18 19.83 0.89
N GLY A 7 -31.02 18.80 1.00
CA GLY A 7 -32.37 18.77 0.44
C GLY A 7 -32.47 18.32 -1.03
N LEU A 8 -31.34 18.03 -1.70
CA LEU A 8 -31.32 17.47 -3.06
C LEU A 8 -31.21 15.95 -3.03
N ASP A 9 -31.93 15.28 -3.92
CA ASP A 9 -31.76 13.87 -4.20
C ASP A 9 -30.57 13.64 -5.14
N CYS A 10 -29.62 12.80 -4.73
CA CYS A 10 -28.41 12.55 -5.50
C CYS A 10 -28.65 11.91 -6.89
N LEU A 11 -29.84 11.35 -7.13
CA LEU A 11 -30.22 10.73 -8.39
C LEU A 11 -31.18 11.57 -9.22
N ALA A 12 -32.22 12.14 -8.61
CA ALA A 12 -33.25 12.89 -9.31
C ALA A 12 -32.79 14.31 -9.69
N ASP A 13 -31.97 14.97 -8.86
CA ASP A 13 -31.64 16.39 -9.03
C ASP A 13 -30.31 16.66 -9.75
N LYS A 14 -29.73 15.65 -10.43
CA LYS A 14 -28.39 15.73 -11.04
C LYS A 14 -28.21 16.88 -12.03
N GLU A 15 -29.27 17.27 -12.72
CA GLU A 15 -29.24 18.33 -13.75
C GLU A 15 -29.52 19.73 -13.19
N THR A 16 -29.85 19.85 -11.90
CA THR A 16 -30.17 21.14 -11.29
C THR A 16 -28.92 22.01 -11.13
N ALA A 17 -29.10 23.33 -11.25
CA ALA A 17 -28.01 24.30 -11.01
C ALA A 17 -27.43 24.18 -9.58
N ALA A 18 -28.28 23.88 -8.60
CA ALA A 18 -27.87 23.66 -7.21
C ALA A 18 -26.96 22.42 -7.07
N PHE A 19 -27.27 21.32 -7.77
CA PHE A 19 -26.42 20.13 -7.81
C PHE A 19 -25.05 20.44 -8.41
N MET A 20 -25.01 21.18 -9.53
CA MET A 20 -23.75 21.58 -10.17
C MET A 20 -22.91 22.50 -9.29
N MET A 21 -23.53 23.38 -8.49
CA MET A 21 -22.84 24.19 -7.49
C MET A 21 -22.19 23.33 -6.40
N TYR A 22 -22.94 22.37 -5.82
CA TYR A 22 -22.40 21.47 -4.80
C TYR A 22 -21.36 20.48 -5.34
N HIS A 23 -21.49 20.07 -6.59
CA HIS A 23 -20.45 19.32 -7.29
C HIS A 23 -19.13 20.09 -7.29
N LYS A 24 -19.15 21.37 -7.69
CA LYS A 24 -17.97 22.25 -7.67
C LYS A 24 -17.42 22.42 -6.25
N GLU A 25 -18.29 22.63 -5.25
CA GLU A 25 -17.88 22.72 -3.83
C GLU A 25 -17.18 21.43 -3.36
N SER A 26 -17.72 20.26 -3.73
CA SER A 26 -17.15 18.96 -3.39
C SER A 26 -15.78 18.75 -4.07
N GLN A 27 -15.64 19.15 -5.34
CA GLN A 27 -14.38 19.06 -6.07
C GLN A 27 -13.33 20.03 -5.54
N ALA A 28 -13.73 21.23 -5.11
CA ALA A 28 -12.81 22.19 -4.48
C ALA A 28 -12.28 21.71 -3.13
N LYS A 29 -13.10 20.98 -2.35
CA LYS A 29 -12.69 20.40 -1.05
C LYS A 29 -11.71 19.24 -1.18
N VAL A 30 -11.95 18.36 -2.15
CA VAL A 30 -11.11 17.19 -2.41
C VAL A 30 -10.96 17.05 -3.91
N ALA A 31 -9.92 17.69 -4.45
CA ALA A 31 -9.64 17.62 -5.87
C ALA A 31 -9.12 16.23 -6.23
N TRP A 32 -9.54 15.75 -7.40
CA TRP A 32 -9.00 14.51 -7.96
C TRP A 32 -7.49 14.64 -8.25
N MET A 33 -7.04 15.83 -8.65
CA MET A 33 -5.63 16.12 -8.99
C MET A 33 -4.66 15.97 -7.83
N ASP A 34 -5.14 15.99 -6.58
CA ASP A 34 -4.29 15.81 -5.39
C ASP A 34 -4.11 14.34 -5.02
N GLN A 35 -4.99 13.45 -5.50
CA GLN A 35 -4.98 12.02 -5.15
C GLN A 35 -3.71 11.26 -5.59
N PRO A 36 -3.05 11.59 -6.73
CA PRO A 36 -1.78 10.96 -7.12
C PRO A 36 -0.66 11.10 -6.07
N HIS A 37 -0.75 12.06 -5.14
CA HIS A 37 0.20 12.19 -4.04
C HIS A 37 0.32 10.90 -3.21
N TYR A 38 -0.80 10.22 -2.94
CA TYR A 38 -0.80 8.99 -2.15
C TYR A 38 0.01 7.86 -2.81
N GLY A 39 -0.06 7.75 -4.13
CA GLY A 39 0.76 6.81 -4.89
C GLY A 39 2.26 7.12 -4.79
N LYS A 40 2.63 8.40 -4.91
CA LYS A 40 4.04 8.84 -4.77
C LYS A 40 4.60 8.47 -3.40
N VAL A 41 3.83 8.73 -2.33
CA VAL A 41 4.22 8.40 -0.96
C VAL A 41 4.42 6.89 -0.77
N THR A 42 3.52 6.05 -1.32
CA THR A 42 3.68 4.59 -1.33
C THR A 42 4.95 4.15 -2.06
N VAL A 43 5.25 4.73 -3.24
CA VAL A 43 6.49 4.42 -3.97
C VAL A 43 7.72 4.85 -3.18
N TYR A 44 7.71 6.06 -2.61
CA TYR A 44 8.84 6.58 -1.83
C TYR A 44 9.14 5.71 -0.61
N PHE A 45 8.12 5.18 0.06
CA PHE A 45 8.31 4.23 1.16
C PHE A 45 9.06 2.97 0.70
N GLY A 46 8.65 2.38 -0.43
CA GLY A 46 9.32 1.21 -1.01
C GLY A 46 10.76 1.51 -1.44
N VAL A 47 10.98 2.63 -2.14
CA VAL A 47 12.31 3.07 -2.58
C VAL A 47 13.23 3.35 -1.38
N ALA A 48 12.74 4.04 -0.35
CA ALA A 48 13.51 4.32 0.86
C ALA A 48 13.92 3.02 1.58
N THR A 49 13.02 2.04 1.65
CA THR A 49 13.31 0.73 2.24
C THR A 49 14.43 0.00 1.47
N ILE A 50 14.35 -0.03 0.13
CA ILE A 50 15.38 -0.64 -0.73
C ILE A 50 16.70 0.11 -0.57
N PHE A 51 16.66 1.45 -0.49
CA PHE A 51 17.85 2.28 -0.33
C PHE A 51 18.56 2.01 1.01
N LEU A 52 17.82 1.88 2.12
CA LEU A 52 18.41 1.51 3.41
C LEU A 52 19.06 0.12 3.37
N ALA A 53 18.41 -0.84 2.70
CA ALA A 53 18.98 -2.18 2.52
C ALA A 53 20.23 -2.17 1.62
N LEU A 54 20.27 -1.32 0.59
CA LEU A 54 21.44 -1.07 -0.25
C LEU A 54 22.60 -0.48 0.57
N LEU A 55 22.36 0.56 1.37
CA LEU A 55 23.38 1.14 2.25
C LEU A 55 23.97 0.09 3.19
N LYS A 56 23.11 -0.74 3.79
CA LYS A 56 23.53 -1.87 4.62
C LYS A 56 24.41 -2.84 3.82
N HIS A 57 24.00 -3.22 2.61
CA HIS A 57 24.75 -4.14 1.76
C HIS A 57 26.14 -3.59 1.38
N VAL A 58 26.21 -2.33 0.95
CA VAL A 58 27.47 -1.66 0.60
C VAL A 58 28.41 -1.60 1.80
N TRP A 59 27.89 -1.25 2.98
CA TRP A 59 28.67 -1.22 4.22
C TRP A 59 29.29 -2.58 4.55
N PHE A 60 28.48 -3.65 4.60
CA PHE A 60 29.01 -4.99 4.90
C PHE A 60 29.99 -5.48 3.84
N ARG A 61 29.71 -5.23 2.55
CA ARG A 61 30.62 -5.60 1.47
C ARG A 61 31.96 -4.86 1.56
N TYR A 62 31.95 -3.61 2.00
CA TYR A 62 33.16 -2.83 2.25
C TYR A 62 33.95 -3.39 3.44
N THR A 63 33.29 -3.67 4.56
CA THR A 63 33.95 -4.22 5.76
C THR A 63 34.54 -5.60 5.50
N ASP A 64 33.82 -6.46 4.79
CA ASP A 64 34.26 -7.83 4.49
C ASP A 64 35.45 -7.84 3.54
N ARG A 65 35.48 -6.94 2.54
CA ARG A 65 36.63 -6.77 1.65
C ARG A 65 37.87 -6.27 2.38
N ARG A 66 37.71 -5.35 3.33
CA ARG A 66 38.83 -4.86 4.16
C ARG A 66 39.42 -5.99 4.99
N TYR A 67 38.55 -6.76 5.65
CA TYR A 67 38.95 -7.92 6.43
C TYR A 67 39.68 -8.96 5.59
N ALA A 68 39.14 -9.30 4.41
CA ALA A 68 39.78 -10.23 3.47
C ALA A 68 41.13 -9.71 2.93
N SER A 69 41.30 -8.39 2.83
CA SER A 69 42.55 -7.75 2.39
C SER A 69 43.57 -7.59 3.53
N GLY A 70 43.37 -8.26 4.67
CA GLY A 70 44.25 -8.20 5.84
C GLY A 70 44.25 -6.85 6.58
N HIS A 71 43.36 -5.92 6.20
CA HIS A 71 43.22 -4.64 6.88
C HIS A 71 42.38 -4.81 8.15
N ARG A 72 42.74 -4.09 9.22
CA ARG A 72 41.95 -4.07 10.46
C ARG A 72 40.54 -3.54 10.19
N SER A 73 39.56 -4.08 10.92
CA SER A 73 38.19 -3.57 10.89
C SER A 73 38.15 -2.08 11.21
N PRO A 74 37.20 -1.31 10.63
CA PRO A 74 37.05 0.11 10.93
C PRO A 74 36.93 0.33 12.44
N SER A 75 37.86 1.09 13.00
CA SER A 75 37.87 1.48 14.42
C SER A 75 37.31 2.89 14.60
N GLY A 76 36.61 3.13 15.71
CA GLY A 76 35.99 4.42 16.03
C GLY A 76 34.62 4.26 16.68
N LEU A 77 34.08 5.36 17.20
CA LEU A 77 32.77 5.37 17.87
C LEU A 77 31.64 4.94 16.92
N LEU A 78 31.58 5.53 15.72
CA LEU A 78 30.49 5.28 14.76
C LEU A 78 30.45 3.82 14.28
N PRO A 79 31.54 3.20 13.79
CA PRO A 79 31.52 1.78 13.43
C PRO A 79 31.14 0.87 14.60
N SER A 80 31.64 1.15 15.81
CA SER A 80 31.32 0.37 17.01
C SER A 80 29.82 0.41 17.33
N LEU A 81 29.22 1.60 17.34
CA LEU A 81 27.78 1.75 17.53
C LEU A 81 26.97 1.04 16.44
N LEU A 82 27.37 1.14 15.17
CA LEU A 82 26.71 0.44 14.07
C LEU A 82 26.76 -1.08 14.22
N TYR A 83 27.88 -1.64 14.69
CA TYR A 83 27.99 -3.08 14.95
C TYR A 83 27.12 -3.51 16.12
N VAL A 84 27.04 -2.73 17.20
CA VAL A 84 26.14 -3.01 18.34
C VAL A 84 24.68 -2.98 17.88
N ILE A 85 24.25 -1.93 17.18
CA ILE A 85 22.89 -1.81 16.65
C ILE A 85 22.58 -2.97 15.72
N THR A 86 23.48 -3.29 14.78
CA THR A 86 23.28 -4.43 13.86
C THR A 86 23.21 -5.75 14.62
N GLY A 87 23.99 -5.92 15.69
CA GLY A 87 23.94 -7.08 16.58
C GLY A 87 22.53 -7.27 17.17
N TYR A 88 21.95 -6.21 17.73
CA TYR A 88 20.57 -6.25 18.24
C TYR A 88 19.53 -6.48 17.14
N CYS A 89 19.66 -5.80 15.98
CA CYS A 89 18.76 -6.02 14.85
C CYS A 89 18.80 -7.49 14.36
N ARG A 90 19.98 -8.12 14.35
CA ARG A 90 20.13 -9.55 14.03
C ARG A 90 19.52 -10.43 15.10
N PHE A 91 19.78 -10.13 16.38
CA PHE A 91 19.19 -10.86 17.50
C PHE A 91 17.68 -10.92 17.38
N PHE A 92 16.99 -9.78 17.33
CA PHE A 92 15.54 -9.72 17.17
C PHE A 92 15.08 -10.29 15.82
N GLY A 93 15.85 -10.04 14.75
CA GLY A 93 15.54 -10.52 13.41
C GLY A 93 15.60 -12.04 13.25
N TYR A 94 16.33 -12.76 14.11
CA TYR A 94 16.47 -14.21 14.08
C TYR A 94 15.59 -14.94 15.09
N ILE A 95 14.89 -14.23 15.97
CA ILE A 95 13.91 -14.87 16.85
C ILE A 95 12.80 -15.45 15.96
N PRO A 96 12.52 -16.77 16.06
CA PRO A 96 11.46 -17.38 15.28
C PRO A 96 10.09 -16.92 15.79
N THR A 97 9.18 -16.66 14.87
CA THR A 97 7.77 -16.37 15.20
C THR A 97 7.13 -17.62 15.82
N PRO A 98 6.22 -17.49 16.81
CA PRO A 98 5.49 -18.63 17.37
C PRO A 98 4.84 -19.50 16.29
N LYS A 99 5.08 -20.82 16.35
CA LYS A 99 4.64 -21.78 15.31
C LYS A 99 3.13 -21.77 15.05
N PHE A 100 2.32 -21.48 16.08
CA PHE A 100 0.88 -21.34 15.96
C PHE A 100 0.51 -20.20 14.99
N LEU A 101 1.14 -19.03 15.12
CA LEU A 101 0.86 -17.87 14.27
C LEU A 101 1.27 -18.12 12.82
N VAL A 102 2.41 -18.78 12.62
CA VAL A 102 2.88 -19.15 11.28
C VAL A 102 1.93 -20.14 10.61
N LYS A 103 1.46 -21.16 11.34
CA LYS A 103 0.58 -22.20 10.77
C LYS A 103 -0.85 -21.73 10.50
N VAL A 104 -1.41 -20.90 11.39
CA VAL A 104 -2.82 -20.48 11.30
C VAL A 104 -2.97 -19.24 10.43
N PHE A 105 -2.08 -18.25 10.58
CA PHE A 105 -2.20 -16.95 9.91
C PHE A 105 -1.18 -16.76 8.79
N SER A 106 -0.35 -17.76 8.47
CA SER A 106 0.71 -17.68 7.46
C SER A 106 1.68 -16.52 7.69
N PHE A 107 1.90 -16.14 8.96
CA PHE A 107 2.82 -15.06 9.31
C PHE A 107 4.28 -15.44 8.99
N PRO A 108 5.15 -14.44 8.74
CA PRO A 108 6.56 -14.69 8.49
C PRO A 108 7.22 -15.47 9.63
N SER A 109 8.17 -16.35 9.26
CA SER A 109 8.85 -17.25 10.21
C SER A 109 9.82 -16.55 11.17
N SER A 110 10.18 -15.29 10.90
CA SER A 110 11.01 -14.47 11.78
C SER A 110 10.28 -13.25 12.31
N ILE A 111 10.58 -12.89 13.56
CA ILE A 111 10.04 -11.67 14.19
C ILE A 111 10.45 -10.42 13.41
N GLY A 112 11.66 -10.37 12.85
CA GLY A 112 12.11 -9.24 12.03
C GLY A 112 11.20 -9.00 10.82
N ASN A 113 10.84 -10.07 10.10
CA ASN A 113 9.93 -9.97 8.95
C ASN A 113 8.51 -9.62 9.40
N LEU A 114 8.05 -10.17 10.52
CA LEU A 114 6.75 -9.85 11.10
C LEU A 114 6.64 -8.37 11.49
N LEU A 115 7.65 -7.82 12.18
CA LEU A 115 7.70 -6.41 12.56
C LEU A 115 7.72 -5.50 11.33
N PHE A 116 8.49 -5.86 10.30
CA PHE A 116 8.48 -5.13 9.03
C PHE A 116 7.10 -5.16 8.35
N ALA A 117 6.44 -6.33 8.33
CA ALA A 117 5.10 -6.48 7.77
C ALA A 117 4.07 -5.64 8.54
N ILE A 118 4.10 -5.67 9.88
CA ILE A 118 3.20 -4.87 10.73
C ILE A 118 3.45 -3.38 10.50
N SER A 119 4.71 -2.93 10.54
CA SER A 119 5.06 -1.51 10.33
C SER A 119 4.62 -1.01 8.96
N THR A 120 4.86 -1.80 7.91
CA THR A 120 4.45 -1.47 6.54
C THR A 120 2.93 -1.43 6.42
N SER A 121 2.22 -2.41 6.98
CA SER A 121 0.76 -2.44 6.98
C SER A 121 0.15 -1.25 7.72
N VAL A 122 0.68 -0.90 8.90
CA VAL A 122 0.26 0.28 9.66
C VAL A 122 0.48 1.53 8.82
N TYR A 123 1.67 1.70 8.22
CA TYR A 123 1.95 2.84 7.36
C TYR A 123 0.95 2.97 6.20
N LEU A 124 0.72 1.89 5.44
CA LEU A 124 -0.20 1.90 4.30
C LEU A 124 -1.64 2.17 4.74
N LEU A 125 -2.11 1.51 5.80
CA LEU A 125 -3.48 1.71 6.32
C LEU A 125 -3.66 3.09 6.93
N CYS A 126 -2.65 3.65 7.60
CA CYS A 126 -2.69 5.02 8.12
C CYS A 126 -2.84 6.03 6.99
N TYR A 127 -2.01 5.97 5.95
CA TYR A 127 -2.15 6.86 4.79
C TYR A 127 -3.48 6.66 4.04
N CYS A 128 -3.98 5.43 4.01
CA CYS A 128 -5.24 5.08 3.35
C CYS A 128 -6.49 5.46 4.18
N LEU A 129 -6.47 5.44 5.51
CA LEU A 129 -7.69 5.57 6.32
C LEU A 129 -7.74 6.84 7.17
N ILE A 130 -6.59 7.39 7.60
CA ILE A 130 -6.56 8.57 8.49
C ILE A 130 -7.21 9.81 7.83
N PRO A 131 -6.94 10.14 6.56
CA PRO A 131 -7.70 11.22 5.93
C PRO A 131 -9.16 10.79 5.76
N HIS A 132 -10.02 11.37 6.61
CA HIS A 132 -11.40 10.96 6.87
C HIS A 132 -12.42 11.32 5.77
N PHE A 133 -12.01 11.95 4.68
CA PHE A 133 -12.89 12.29 3.56
C PHE A 133 -13.19 11.06 2.68
N TRP A 134 -13.80 10.02 3.26
CA TRP A 134 -13.90 8.71 2.61
C TRP A 134 -14.90 8.65 1.45
N TYR A 135 -16.03 9.33 1.62
CA TYR A 135 -17.15 9.33 0.68
C TYR A 135 -17.44 10.75 0.21
N ARG A 136 -18.01 10.87 -1.00
CA ARG A 136 -18.67 12.12 -1.41
C ARG A 136 -20.12 12.07 -0.97
N ALA A 137 -20.73 13.24 -0.79
CA ALA A 137 -22.15 13.31 -0.44
C ALA A 137 -23.06 12.68 -1.50
N CYS A 138 -22.74 12.89 -2.78
CA CYS A 138 -23.38 12.22 -3.92
C CYS A 138 -22.32 11.64 -4.86
N ARG A 139 -22.58 10.50 -5.51
CA ARG A 139 -21.67 9.79 -6.41
C ARG A 139 -21.49 10.56 -7.70
N GLY A 140 -22.55 11.24 -8.12
CA GLY A 140 -22.49 12.18 -9.25
C GLY A 140 -21.52 13.33 -9.01
N PHE A 141 -21.09 13.59 -7.77
CA PHE A 141 -20.04 14.56 -7.53
C PHE A 141 -18.64 14.08 -7.95
N GLY A 142 -18.48 12.80 -8.26
CA GLY A 142 -17.22 12.16 -8.65
C GLY A 142 -16.94 10.92 -7.80
N SER A 143 -15.83 10.23 -8.11
CA SER A 143 -15.45 9.02 -7.39
C SER A 143 -15.23 9.28 -5.88
N PRO A 144 -15.56 8.32 -5.00
CA PRO A 144 -15.29 8.42 -3.57
C PRO A 144 -13.78 8.59 -3.32
N PRO A 145 -13.33 9.55 -2.50
CA PRO A 145 -11.89 9.78 -2.37
C PRO A 145 -11.14 8.62 -1.72
N LEU A 146 -11.75 7.88 -0.78
CA LEU A 146 -11.13 6.67 -0.22
C LEU A 146 -10.86 5.64 -1.31
N ALA A 147 -11.83 5.42 -2.21
CA ALA A 147 -11.67 4.48 -3.31
C ALA A 147 -10.51 4.90 -4.22
N VAL A 148 -10.49 6.15 -4.68
CA VAL A 148 -9.43 6.65 -5.58
C VAL A 148 -8.05 6.49 -4.94
N ARG A 149 -7.89 6.93 -3.69
CA ARG A 149 -6.64 6.80 -2.95
C ARG A 149 -6.19 5.34 -2.80
N ALA A 150 -7.05 4.46 -2.33
CA ALA A 150 -6.72 3.05 -2.12
C ALA A 150 -6.33 2.37 -3.44
N GLY A 151 -7.02 2.71 -4.53
CA GLY A 151 -6.70 2.24 -5.88
C GLY A 151 -5.31 2.70 -6.33
N ILE A 152 -5.03 4.00 -6.23
CA ILE A 152 -3.72 4.58 -6.58
C ILE A 152 -2.60 3.95 -5.75
N MET A 153 -2.79 3.77 -4.44
CA MET A 153 -1.81 3.12 -3.57
C MET A 153 -1.60 1.65 -3.95
N SER A 154 -2.67 0.92 -4.30
CA SER A 154 -2.56 -0.47 -4.77
C SER A 154 -1.77 -0.56 -6.08
N THR A 155 -2.07 0.29 -7.05
CA THR A 155 -1.32 0.38 -8.32
C THR A 155 0.15 0.75 -8.10
N ALA A 156 0.44 1.61 -7.11
CA ALA A 156 1.81 1.97 -6.76
C ALA A 156 2.64 0.79 -6.22
N LEU A 157 2.01 -0.26 -5.68
CA LEU A 157 2.70 -1.47 -5.22
C LEU A 157 3.01 -2.44 -6.37
N THR A 158 2.24 -2.42 -7.46
CA THR A 158 2.40 -3.30 -8.63
C THR A 158 3.83 -3.41 -9.16
N PRO A 159 4.60 -2.33 -9.42
CA PRO A 159 5.97 -2.47 -9.91
C PRO A 159 6.88 -3.25 -8.95
N PHE A 160 6.71 -3.09 -7.64
CA PHE A 160 7.49 -3.84 -6.65
C PHE A 160 7.12 -5.33 -6.65
N ILE A 161 5.84 -5.65 -6.80
CA ILE A 161 5.34 -7.03 -6.91
C ILE A 161 6.03 -7.74 -8.08
N PHE A 162 6.04 -7.11 -9.25
CA PHE A 162 6.67 -7.67 -10.46
C PHE A 162 8.17 -7.87 -10.29
N VAL A 163 8.88 -6.88 -9.75
CA VAL A 163 10.34 -7.00 -9.54
C VAL A 163 10.66 -8.11 -8.55
N LEU A 164 9.93 -8.21 -7.42
CA LEU A 164 10.20 -9.22 -6.39
C LEU A 164 9.87 -10.66 -6.82
N ALA A 165 9.07 -10.86 -7.88
CA ALA A 165 8.68 -12.19 -8.36
C ALA A 165 9.84 -12.95 -9.04
N GLY A 166 10.83 -12.24 -9.56
CA GLY A 166 11.94 -12.84 -10.32
C GLY A 166 12.97 -13.55 -9.44
N LYS A 167 13.40 -14.75 -9.84
CA LYS A 167 14.57 -15.44 -9.23
C LYS A 167 15.86 -14.63 -9.37
N SER A 168 15.98 -13.90 -10.47
CA SER A 168 16.97 -12.84 -10.65
C SER A 168 16.22 -11.52 -10.71
N ASN A 169 16.37 -10.70 -9.68
CA ASN A 169 15.70 -9.40 -9.61
C ASN A 169 16.66 -8.29 -9.18
N THR A 170 16.35 -7.06 -9.58
CA THR A 170 17.19 -5.89 -9.33
C THR A 170 17.31 -5.58 -7.83
N ILE A 171 16.30 -5.90 -7.03
CA ILE A 171 16.35 -5.71 -5.57
C ILE A 171 17.37 -6.65 -4.93
N SER A 172 17.45 -7.91 -5.34
CA SER A 172 18.49 -8.85 -4.92
C SER A 172 19.89 -8.34 -5.29
N MET A 173 20.06 -7.79 -6.50
CA MET A 173 21.33 -7.20 -6.93
C MET A 173 21.75 -6.03 -6.04
N LEU A 174 20.82 -5.13 -5.71
CA LEU A 174 21.08 -3.95 -4.88
C LEU A 174 21.31 -4.30 -3.40
N THR A 175 20.53 -5.23 -2.85
CA THR A 175 20.52 -5.53 -1.41
C THR A 175 21.41 -6.71 -1.00
N GLY A 176 21.86 -7.51 -1.97
CA GLY A 176 22.63 -8.73 -1.71
C GLY A 176 21.82 -9.83 -1.03
N ILE A 177 20.48 -9.69 -0.98
CA ILE A 177 19.57 -10.66 -0.39
C ILE A 177 19.08 -11.61 -1.48
N GLY A 178 19.27 -12.91 -1.27
CA GLY A 178 18.81 -13.95 -2.19
C GLY A 178 17.29 -13.94 -2.38
N TYR A 179 16.84 -14.34 -3.57
CA TYR A 179 15.42 -14.31 -3.94
C TYR A 179 14.57 -15.15 -2.98
N GLU A 180 15.11 -16.25 -2.45
CA GLU A 180 14.44 -17.14 -1.51
C GLU A 180 14.03 -16.41 -0.22
N LYS A 181 14.80 -15.41 0.18
CA LYS A 181 14.50 -14.57 1.34
C LYS A 181 13.65 -13.35 1.00
N LEU A 182 13.56 -12.96 -0.27
CA LEU A 182 12.68 -11.89 -0.74
C LEU A 182 11.31 -12.39 -1.20
N ASN A 183 11.15 -13.69 -1.46
CA ASN A 183 9.90 -14.24 -1.97
C ASN A 183 8.71 -14.01 -1.02
N TRP A 184 8.94 -14.00 0.30
CA TRP A 184 7.88 -13.65 1.24
C TRP A 184 7.44 -12.17 1.10
N LEU A 185 8.35 -11.26 0.71
CA LEU A 185 7.99 -9.87 0.45
C LEU A 185 7.14 -9.75 -0.81
N HIS A 186 7.41 -10.53 -1.86
CA HIS A 186 6.51 -10.61 -3.02
C HIS A 186 5.10 -11.00 -2.57
N GLN A 187 4.96 -12.05 -1.76
CA GLN A 187 3.66 -12.49 -1.22
C GLN A 187 3.00 -11.41 -0.35
N PHE A 188 3.76 -10.80 0.56
CA PHE A 188 3.25 -9.76 1.47
C PHE A 188 2.78 -8.51 0.72
N VAL A 189 3.57 -8.01 -0.24
CA VAL A 189 3.20 -6.81 -1.02
C VAL A 189 2.00 -7.11 -1.92
N SER A 190 1.89 -8.32 -2.48
CA SER A 190 0.70 -8.78 -3.21
C SER A 190 -0.55 -8.79 -2.30
N LEU A 191 -0.43 -9.31 -1.08
CA LEU A 191 -1.53 -9.28 -0.11
C LEU A 191 -1.90 -7.84 0.28
N ALA A 192 -0.91 -6.96 0.50
CA ALA A 192 -1.16 -5.55 0.82
C ALA A 192 -1.87 -4.83 -0.33
N SER A 193 -1.48 -5.09 -1.58
CA SER A 193 -2.15 -4.58 -2.78
C SER A 193 -3.58 -5.12 -2.90
N CYS A 194 -3.82 -6.40 -2.57
CA CYS A 194 -5.15 -6.98 -2.53
C CYS A 194 -6.04 -6.33 -1.45
N VAL A 195 -5.53 -6.15 -0.24
CA VAL A 195 -6.27 -5.44 0.84
C VAL A 195 -6.62 -4.01 0.41
N LEU A 196 -5.70 -3.28 -0.21
CA LEU A 196 -5.97 -1.94 -0.75
C LEU A 196 -6.98 -1.98 -1.91
N ALA A 197 -6.95 -3.02 -2.75
CA ALA A 197 -7.94 -3.22 -3.81
C ALA A 197 -9.34 -3.48 -3.24
N ILE A 198 -9.46 -4.24 -2.15
CA ILE A 198 -10.74 -4.42 -1.44
C ILE A 198 -11.22 -3.08 -0.85
N ILE A 199 -10.33 -2.31 -0.21
CA ILE A 199 -10.67 -0.97 0.30
C ILE A 199 -11.05 -0.02 -0.86
N HIS A 200 -10.49 -0.21 -2.06
CA HIS A 200 -10.84 0.54 -3.25
C HIS A 200 -12.26 0.21 -3.75
N THR A 201 -12.68 -1.05 -3.72
CA THR A 201 -13.99 -1.47 -4.24
C THR A 201 -15.15 -1.16 -3.29
N ILE A 202 -14.94 -1.25 -1.97
CA ILE A 202 -16.00 -1.06 -0.97
C ILE A 202 -16.74 0.27 -1.15
N PRO A 203 -16.09 1.45 -1.30
CA PRO A 203 -16.82 2.71 -1.42
C PRO A 203 -17.63 2.83 -2.70
N PHE A 204 -17.18 2.21 -3.80
CA PHE A 204 -17.94 2.18 -5.05
C PHE A 204 -19.21 1.34 -4.94
N ILE A 205 -19.19 0.25 -4.17
CA ILE A 205 -20.37 -0.57 -3.91
C ILE A 205 -21.30 0.17 -2.95
N GLN A 206 -20.78 0.61 -1.80
CA GLN A 206 -21.56 1.23 -0.74
C GLN A 206 -22.29 2.49 -1.23
N GLN A 207 -21.63 3.35 -2.01
CA GLN A 207 -22.23 4.60 -2.44
C GLN A 207 -23.31 4.38 -3.52
N ALA A 208 -23.15 3.38 -4.41
CA ALA A 208 -24.22 3.00 -5.34
C ALA A 208 -25.46 2.48 -4.59
N LEU A 209 -25.25 1.60 -3.61
CA LEU A 209 -26.32 1.01 -2.81
C LEU A 209 -27.06 2.06 -1.98
N ALA A 210 -26.32 3.00 -1.38
CA ALA A 210 -26.91 4.05 -0.56
C ALA A 210 -27.83 4.97 -1.39
N GLU A 211 -27.42 5.36 -2.60
CA GLU A 211 -28.14 6.34 -3.41
C GLU A 211 -29.39 5.76 -4.09
N GLY A 212 -29.31 4.53 -4.62
CA GLY A 212 -30.39 3.95 -5.41
C GLY A 212 -30.56 2.44 -5.28
N GLY A 213 -30.01 1.84 -4.22
CA GLY A 213 -30.16 0.42 -3.94
C GLY A 213 -29.51 -0.49 -4.98
N THR A 214 -30.04 -1.71 -5.07
CA THR A 214 -29.49 -2.77 -5.92
C THR A 214 -29.63 -2.48 -7.42
N SER A 215 -30.67 -1.77 -7.84
CA SER A 215 -30.85 -1.37 -9.25
C SER A 215 -29.77 -0.38 -9.69
N ASN A 216 -29.43 0.59 -8.85
CA ASN A 216 -28.36 1.55 -9.13
C ASN A 216 -26.97 0.88 -9.11
N LEU A 217 -26.74 -0.10 -8.23
CA LEU A 217 -25.51 -0.90 -8.25
C LEU A 217 -25.40 -1.73 -9.52
N ALA A 218 -26.47 -2.40 -9.93
CA ALA A 218 -26.51 -3.18 -11.17
C ALA A 218 -26.22 -2.28 -12.39
N ASN A 219 -26.83 -1.10 -12.45
CA ASN A 219 -26.56 -0.11 -13.50
C ASN A 219 -25.12 0.41 -13.44
N ALA A 220 -24.52 0.58 -12.26
CA ALA A 220 -23.12 0.98 -12.16
C ALA A 220 -22.17 -0.09 -12.70
N PHE A 221 -22.54 -1.37 -12.60
CA PHE A 221 -21.71 -2.49 -13.05
C PHE A 221 -21.85 -2.81 -14.55
N THR A 222 -22.68 -2.07 -15.29
CA THR A 222 -22.72 -2.15 -16.76
C THR A 222 -21.74 -1.19 -17.43
N ASP A 223 -21.19 -0.22 -16.70
CA ASP A 223 -20.18 0.69 -17.21
C ASP A 223 -18.82 -0.04 -17.32
N ASN A 224 -18.18 0.12 -18.49
CA ASN A 224 -16.89 -0.49 -18.85
C ASN A 224 -15.80 -0.28 -17.78
N ILE A 225 -15.84 0.86 -17.08
CA ILE A 225 -14.86 1.17 -16.02
C ILE A 225 -14.99 0.18 -14.86
N TYR A 226 -16.21 -0.23 -14.50
CA TYR A 226 -16.47 -1.16 -13.40
C TYR A 226 -16.39 -2.61 -13.82
N ILE A 227 -16.80 -2.94 -15.06
CA ILE A 227 -16.70 -4.30 -15.60
C ILE A 227 -15.27 -4.82 -15.54
N ASN A 228 -14.29 -4.00 -15.90
CA ASN A 228 -12.88 -4.39 -15.86
C ASN A 228 -12.36 -4.66 -14.43
N GLY A 229 -13.00 -4.10 -13.41
CA GLY A 229 -12.64 -4.30 -12.00
C GLY A 229 -13.24 -5.55 -11.36
N ILE A 230 -14.25 -6.18 -11.98
CA ILE A 230 -14.93 -7.36 -11.42
C ILE A 230 -14.07 -8.63 -11.52
N PRO A 231 -13.51 -9.01 -12.70
CA PRO A 231 -12.70 -10.22 -12.81
C PRO A 231 -11.52 -10.27 -11.81
N PRO A 232 -10.73 -9.19 -11.62
CA PRO A 232 -9.64 -9.19 -10.64
C PRO A 232 -10.07 -9.31 -9.17
N LEU A 233 -11.35 -9.11 -8.85
CA LEU A 233 -11.87 -9.21 -7.48
C LEU A 233 -12.41 -10.62 -7.16
N VAL A 234 -12.90 -11.33 -8.17
CA VAL A 234 -13.59 -12.62 -8.02
C VAL A 234 -12.68 -13.82 -8.33
N LEU A 235 -11.66 -13.62 -9.18
CA LEU A 235 -10.68 -14.64 -9.56
C LEU A 235 -9.50 -14.68 -8.58
#